data_AF-A0A3D3P7U9-F1
#
_entry.id   AF-A0A3D3P7U9-F1
#
_cell.length_a   1.000
_cell.length_b   1.000
_cell.length_c   1.000
_cell.angle_alpha   90.00
_cell.angle_beta   90.00
_cell.angle_gamma   90.00
#
_symmetry.space_group_name_H-M   'P 1'
#
loop_
_entity.id
_entity.type
_entity.pdbx_description
1 polymer ?
#
loop_
_entity_poly.entity_id
_entity_poly.type
_entity_poly.pdbx_seq_one_letter_code
_entity_poly.pdbx_strand_id
1 'polypeptide(L)'
;LGFTRAGVADNTFSAPGAASPTDDTHVTYRWTDATGTMDLFINGAATDSIAGATFEMPTGPGHLGNVSDGGNEGMIGTISRVTTFNSALSDSDILSHSNAWSIPEPSSLLLSGLAALALLGRRR
;
A
#
# COMPACT_ATOMS: atom_id res chain seq x y z
N LEU A 1 -10.32 -1.00 8.25
CA LEU A 1 -8.87 -1.24 8.26
C LEU A 1 -8.34 -0.97 9.66
N GLY A 2 -7.25 -1.64 10.03
CA GLY A 2 -6.66 -1.53 11.35
C GLY A 2 -5.30 -2.18 11.39
N PHE A 3 -4.70 -2.19 12.57
CA PHE A 3 -3.51 -2.97 12.88
C PHE A 3 -3.63 -3.55 14.28
N THR A 4 -3.13 -4.77 14.46
CA THR A 4 -3.22 -5.51 15.71
C THR A 4 -1.83 -5.83 16.21
N ARG A 5 -1.64 -5.66 17.51
CA ARG A 5 -0.54 -6.30 18.24
C ARG A 5 -1.14 -7.46 19.00
N ALA A 6 -0.90 -8.68 18.51
CA ALA A 6 -1.50 -9.90 19.03
C ALA A 6 -1.31 -10.01 20.56
N GLY A 7 -2.42 -10.23 21.28
CA GLY A 7 -2.45 -10.31 22.74
C GLY A 7 -2.30 -8.98 23.48
N VAL A 8 -2.23 -7.84 22.77
CA VAL A 8 -2.07 -6.51 23.38
C VAL A 8 -3.25 -5.60 23.05
N ALA A 9 -3.45 -5.27 21.77
CA ALA A 9 -4.50 -4.34 21.36
C ALA A 9 -4.84 -4.45 19.87
N ASP A 10 -6.13 -4.22 19.58
CA ASP A 10 -6.66 -4.02 18.23
C ASP A 10 -6.90 -2.53 17.99
N ASN A 11 -6.21 -1.97 17.01
CA ASN A 11 -6.33 -0.56 16.66
C ASN A 11 -7.13 -0.44 15.35
N THR A 12 -8.34 0.08 15.45
CA THR A 12 -9.24 0.23 14.31
C THR A 12 -9.35 1.69 13.89
N PHE A 13 -9.10 1.97 12.61
CA PHE A 13 -9.35 3.29 12.03
C PHE A 13 -10.86 3.49 11.86
N SER A 14 -11.32 4.72 12.07
CA SER A 14 -12.75 5.06 12.18
C SER A 14 -13.24 6.04 11.12
N ALA A 15 -12.33 6.69 10.39
CA ALA A 15 -12.71 7.58 9.30
C ALA A 15 -13.53 6.82 8.23
N PRO A 16 -14.52 7.45 7.57
CA PRO A 16 -15.35 6.79 6.56
C PRO A 16 -14.56 6.14 5.42
N GLY A 17 -13.40 6.69 5.03
CA GLY A 17 -12.53 6.15 3.99
C GLY A 17 -11.64 4.99 4.44
N ALA A 18 -11.67 4.62 5.73
CA ALA A 18 -10.80 3.60 6.31
C ALA A 18 -11.42 2.19 6.34
N ALA A 19 -12.57 1.98 5.70
CA ALA A 19 -13.17 0.65 5.57
C ALA A 19 -12.29 -0.29 4.72
N SER A 20 -12.46 -1.60 4.90
CA SER A 20 -11.78 -2.57 4.02
C SER A 20 -12.21 -2.34 2.57
N PRO A 21 -11.28 -2.17 1.62
CA PRO A 21 -11.60 -1.83 0.26
C PRO A 21 -12.24 -3.01 -0.48
N THR A 22 -13.16 -2.71 -1.40
CA THR A 22 -13.79 -3.68 -2.32
C THR A 22 -13.23 -3.64 -3.74
N ASP A 23 -12.50 -2.56 -4.06
CA ASP A 23 -11.85 -2.33 -5.34
C ASP A 23 -10.32 -2.24 -5.15
N ASP A 24 -9.58 -2.34 -6.25
CA ASP A 24 -8.13 -2.21 -6.25
C ASP A 24 -7.71 -0.87 -5.62
N THR A 25 -7.02 -0.96 -4.48
CA THR A 25 -6.73 0.20 -3.63
C THR A 25 -5.27 0.14 -3.17
N HIS A 26 -4.56 1.26 -3.31
CA HIS A 26 -3.24 1.39 -2.72
C HIS A 26 -3.38 1.78 -1.25
N VAL A 27 -2.98 0.88 -0.34
CA VAL A 27 -3.05 1.07 1.11
C VAL A 27 -1.64 1.26 1.67
N THR A 28 -1.45 2.25 2.54
CA THR A 28 -0.19 2.43 3.27
C THR A 28 -0.46 2.66 4.74
N TYR A 29 0.26 1.93 5.57
CA TYR A 29 0.38 2.19 7.00
C TYR A 29 1.75 2.81 7.26
N ARG A 30 1.79 3.99 7.87
CA ARG A 30 3.03 4.66 8.22
C ARG A 30 3.14 4.77 9.73
N TRP A 31 4.15 4.12 10.29
CA TRP A 31 4.51 4.24 11.69
C TRP A 31 5.50 5.38 11.91
N THR A 32 5.18 6.30 12.82
CA THR A 32 6.08 7.36 13.29
C THR A 32 6.42 7.13 14.77
N ASP A 33 7.60 6.55 15.01
CA ASP A 33 8.04 6.14 16.35
C ASP A 33 8.13 7.32 17.33
N ALA A 34 8.67 8.46 16.87
CA ALA A 34 8.83 9.66 17.69
C ALA A 34 7.52 10.19 18.30
N THR A 35 6.38 9.92 17.66
CA THR A 35 5.05 10.36 18.11
C THR A 35 4.15 9.21 18.53
N GLY A 36 4.58 7.95 18.38
CA GLY A 36 3.75 6.78 18.64
C GLY A 36 2.48 6.77 17.79
N THR A 37 2.59 7.14 16.51
CA THR A 37 1.44 7.37 15.63
C THR A 37 1.46 6.41 14.44
N MET A 38 0.32 5.77 14.20
CA MET A 38 0.07 5.03 12.96
C MET A 38 -0.87 5.84 12.06
N ASP A 39 -0.38 6.26 10.91
CA ASP A 39 -1.17 6.93 9.87
C ASP A 39 -1.65 5.91 8.83
N LEU A 40 -2.88 6.06 8.38
CA LEU A 40 -3.46 5.33 7.26
C LEU A 40 -3.57 6.24 6.03
N PHE A 41 -3.04 5.77 4.91
CA PHE A 41 -3.20 6.40 3.61
C PHE A 41 -3.96 5.48 2.67
N ILE A 42 -4.93 6.04 1.95
CA ILE A 42 -5.71 5.38 0.92
C ILE A 42 -5.48 6.11 -0.40
N ASN A 43 -5.04 5.37 -1.42
CA ASN A 43 -4.69 5.91 -2.73
C ASN A 43 -3.73 7.10 -2.66
N GLY A 44 -2.81 7.06 -1.69
CA GLY A 44 -1.78 8.09 -1.50
C GLY A 44 -2.23 9.29 -0.66
N ALA A 45 -3.49 9.36 -0.23
CA ALA A 45 -4.03 10.45 0.59
C ALA A 45 -4.14 10.04 2.06
N ALA A 46 -3.72 10.93 2.97
CA ALA A 46 -3.91 10.73 4.41
C ALA A 46 -5.40 10.61 4.73
N THR A 47 -5.78 9.51 5.37
CA THR A 47 -7.19 9.12 5.58
C THR A 47 -7.57 9.13 7.05
N ASP A 48 -6.71 8.58 7.91
CA ASP A 48 -6.96 8.52 9.34
C ASP A 48 -5.62 8.34 10.09
N SER A 49 -5.64 8.55 11.41
CA SER A 49 -4.46 8.44 12.27
C SER A 49 -4.82 8.00 13.68
N ILE A 50 -4.02 7.11 14.27
CA ILE A 50 -4.15 6.66 15.66
C ILE A 50 -2.88 7.04 16.41
N ALA A 51 -3.02 7.99 17.36
CA ALA A 51 -1.94 8.42 18.23
C ALA A 51 -1.89 7.60 19.53
N GLY A 52 -0.71 7.52 20.15
CA GLY A 52 -0.52 6.81 21.43
C GLY A 52 -0.58 5.29 21.30
N ALA A 53 -0.56 4.76 20.07
CA ALA A 53 -0.41 3.34 19.84
C ALA A 53 1.03 2.90 20.18
N THR A 54 1.23 1.60 20.34
CA THR A 54 2.56 1.00 20.38
C THR A 54 2.65 -0.02 19.25
N PHE A 55 3.55 0.26 18.31
CA PHE A 55 3.86 -0.65 17.21
C PHE A 55 5.36 -0.85 17.15
N GLU A 56 5.80 -2.00 17.63
CA GLU A 56 7.18 -2.46 17.49
C GLU A 56 7.23 -3.41 16.31
N MET A 57 8.19 -3.22 15.40
CA MET A 57 8.39 -4.18 14.32
C MET A 57 8.72 -5.55 14.91
N PRO A 58 7.88 -6.59 14.68
CA PRO A 58 8.15 -7.91 15.21
C PRO A 58 9.41 -8.50 14.58
N THR A 59 10.16 -9.26 15.37
CA THR A 59 11.29 -10.06 14.85
C THR A 59 10.79 -11.40 14.35
N GLY A 60 11.35 -11.90 13.25
CA GLY A 60 11.00 -13.20 12.68
C GLY A 60 10.40 -13.14 11.27
N PRO A 61 9.88 -14.28 10.75
CA PRO A 61 9.26 -14.33 9.44
C PRO A 61 7.96 -13.53 9.40
N GLY A 62 7.79 -12.72 8.34
CA GLY A 62 6.53 -12.05 8.04
C GLY A 62 5.62 -12.96 7.22
N HIS A 63 4.31 -12.86 7.46
CA HIS A 63 3.28 -13.57 6.70
C HIS A 63 2.41 -12.57 5.93
N LEU A 64 1.97 -12.94 4.73
CA LEU A 64 1.03 -12.17 3.92
C LEU A 64 -0.26 -12.98 3.74
N GLY A 65 -1.41 -12.32 3.93
CA GLY A 65 -2.72 -12.92 3.75
C GLY A 65 -3.17 -13.84 4.89
N ASN A 66 -2.36 -14.03 5.93
CA ASN A 66 -2.73 -14.75 7.15
C ASN A 66 -1.88 -14.27 8.33
N VAL A 67 -2.36 -14.48 9.56
CA VAL A 67 -1.67 -14.06 10.80
C VAL A 67 -0.40 -14.87 11.08
N SER A 68 -0.38 -16.13 10.67
CA SER A 68 0.76 -17.05 10.82
C SER A 68 0.66 -18.19 9.80
N ASP A 69 1.69 -19.03 9.72
CA ASP A 69 1.58 -20.32 9.05
C ASP A 69 0.47 -21.16 9.71
N GLY A 70 -0.47 -21.67 8.91
CA GLY A 70 -1.66 -22.39 9.38
C GLY A 70 -2.66 -21.60 10.23
N GLY A 71 -2.58 -20.26 10.25
CA GLY A 71 -3.51 -19.40 11.00
C GLY A 71 -4.95 -19.43 10.45
N ASN A 72 -5.94 -19.07 11.29
CA ASN A 72 -7.35 -19.08 10.91
C ASN A 72 -7.92 -17.69 10.55
N GLU A 73 -7.10 -16.64 10.57
CA GLU A 73 -7.48 -15.26 10.27
C GLU A 73 -6.98 -14.87 8.87
N GLY A 74 -7.39 -15.67 7.88
CA GLY A 74 -7.02 -15.47 6.49
C GLY A 74 -7.70 -14.24 5.87
N MET A 75 -6.93 -13.45 5.13
CA MET A 75 -7.47 -12.38 4.31
C MET A 75 -8.18 -12.97 3.08
N ILE A 76 -9.38 -12.45 2.77
CA ILE A 76 -10.06 -12.73 1.50
C ILE A 76 -9.75 -11.58 0.54
N GLY A 77 -9.16 -11.91 -0.62
CA GLY A 77 -8.82 -10.94 -1.66
C GLY A 77 -7.45 -11.18 -2.28
N THR A 78 -6.98 -10.22 -3.07
CA THR A 78 -5.68 -10.28 -3.74
C THR A 78 -4.74 -9.25 -3.13
N ILE A 79 -3.53 -9.67 -2.78
CA ILE A 79 -2.43 -8.76 -2.42
C ILE A 79 -1.51 -8.65 -3.62
N SER A 80 -1.15 -7.41 -3.98
CA SER A 80 -0.18 -7.16 -5.05
C SER A 80 0.81 -6.07 -4.62
N ARG A 81 2.05 -6.18 -5.12
CA ARG A 81 3.12 -5.18 -4.96
C ARG A 81 3.38 -4.72 -3.52
N VAL A 82 3.59 -5.67 -2.60
CA VAL A 82 3.98 -5.34 -1.22
C VAL A 82 5.38 -4.76 -1.19
N THR A 83 5.51 -3.58 -0.56
CA THR A 83 6.80 -2.93 -0.30
C THR A 83 6.85 -2.52 1.17
N THR A 84 8.00 -2.64 1.80
CA THR A 84 8.23 -2.24 3.19
C THR A 84 9.44 -1.32 3.28
N PHE A 85 9.40 -0.41 4.24
CA PHE A 85 10.46 0.56 4.51
C PHE A 85 10.81 0.51 5.99
N ASN A 86 12.08 0.77 6.32
CA ASN A 86 12.56 0.84 7.69
C ASN A 86 12.48 2.27 8.28
N SER A 87 11.80 3.19 7.58
CA SER A 87 11.60 4.57 7.98
C SER A 87 10.22 5.06 7.55
N ALA A 88 9.68 6.04 8.27
CA ALA A 88 8.47 6.75 7.87
C ALA A 88 8.71 7.51 6.56
N LEU A 89 7.96 7.18 5.51
CA LEU A 89 8.03 7.89 4.23
C LEU A 89 7.31 9.25 4.29
N SER A 90 7.74 10.18 3.44
CA SER A 90 7.04 11.45 3.25
C SER A 90 5.70 11.25 2.53
N ASP A 91 4.76 12.18 2.71
CA ASP A 91 3.47 12.15 2.02
C ASP A 91 3.64 12.14 0.49
N SER A 92 4.63 12.88 -0.03
CA SER A 92 4.93 12.93 -1.46
C SER A 92 5.44 11.59 -2.01
N ASP A 93 6.25 10.86 -1.22
CA ASP A 93 6.73 9.54 -1.64
C ASP A 93 5.58 8.52 -1.65
N ILE A 94 4.72 8.56 -0.63
CA ILE A 94 3.53 7.68 -0.57
C ILE A 94 2.57 7.95 -1.74
N LEU A 95 2.35 9.23 -2.08
CA LEU A 95 1.59 9.61 -3.26
C LEU A 95 2.23 9.11 -4.56
N SER A 96 3.57 9.20 -4.67
CA SER A 96 4.30 8.69 -5.84
C SER A 96 4.10 7.17 -6.01
N HIS A 97 4.17 6.40 -4.93
CA HIS A 97 3.88 4.96 -4.94
C HIS A 97 2.45 4.65 -5.40
N SER A 98 1.45 5.40 -4.90
CA SER A 98 0.06 5.26 -5.33
C SER A 98 -0.15 5.60 -6.81
N ASN A 99 0.50 6.64 -7.31
CA ASN A 99 0.41 7.03 -8.72
C ASN A 99 1.06 5.99 -9.64
N ALA A 100 2.15 5.36 -9.20
CA ALA A 100 2.79 4.28 -9.96
C ALA A 100 1.90 3.03 -10.08
N TRP A 101 0.99 2.81 -9.13
CA TRP A 101 -0.01 1.74 -9.18
C TRP A 101 -1.09 1.98 -10.25
N SER A 102 -1.50 3.24 -10.43
CA SER A 102 -2.65 3.64 -11.25
C SER A 102 -2.32 3.93 -12.73
N ILE A 103 -1.09 3.66 -13.17
CA ILE A 103 -0.68 3.85 -14.57
C ILE A 103 -1.34 2.77 -15.43
N PRO A 104 -2.23 3.12 -16.39
CA PRO A 104 -2.74 2.16 -17.36
C PRO A 104 -1.55 1.57 -18.12
N GLU A 105 -1.52 0.25 -18.32
CA GLU A 105 -0.50 -0.34 -19.18
C GLU A 105 -0.48 0.42 -20.52
N PRO A 106 0.70 0.83 -21.02
CA PRO A 106 0.76 1.55 -22.28
C PRO A 106 0.09 0.68 -23.33
N SER A 107 -1.02 1.18 -23.88
CA SER A 107 -1.77 0.41 -24.86
C SER A 107 -0.81 -0.05 -25.95
N SER A 108 -0.83 -1.35 -26.24
CA SER A 108 0.03 -1.96 -27.27
C SER A 108 -0.11 -1.25 -28.62
N LEU A 109 -1.26 -0.60 -28.87
CA LEU A 109 -1.53 0.29 -29.99
C LEU A 109 -0.60 1.52 -30.02
N LEU A 110 -0.38 2.18 -28.88
CA LEU A 110 0.46 3.37 -28.80
C LEU A 110 1.94 3.01 -29.00
N LEU A 111 2.37 1.87 -28.44
CA LEU A 111 3.72 1.35 -28.65
C LEU A 111 3.95 0.90 -30.10
N SER A 112 2.96 0.23 -30.69
CA SER A 112 3.00 -0.18 -32.12
C SER A 112 2.97 1.02 -33.05
N GLY A 113 2.19 2.06 -32.73
CA GLY A 113 2.14 3.31 -33.47
C GLY A 113 3.46 4.06 -33.45
N LEU A 114 4.11 4.18 -32.28
CA LEU A 114 5.45 4.76 -32.16
C LEU A 114 6.50 3.96 -32.94
N ALA A 115 6.45 2.62 -32.86
CA ALA A 115 7.35 1.75 -33.62
C ALA A 115 7.18 1.93 -35.14
N ALA A 116 5.94 1.98 -35.62
CA ALA A 116 5.63 2.23 -37.03
C ALA A 116 6.15 3.61 -37.47
N LEU A 117 5.97 4.65 -36.65
CA LEU A 117 6.44 6.00 -36.95
C LEU A 117 7.97 6.09 -36.98
N ALA A 118 8.65 5.40 -36.06
CA ALA A 118 10.12 5.30 -36.06
C ALA A 118 10.65 4.57 -37.30
N LEU A 119 9.96 3.53 -37.77
CA LEU A 119 10.28 2.82 -39.01
C LEU A 119 10.06 3.69 -40.26
N LEU A 120 9.02 4.52 -40.27
CA LEU A 120 8.71 5.47 -41.34
C LEU A 120 9.73 6.62 -41.38
N GLY A 121 10.15 7.14 -40.22
CA GLY A 121 11.16 8.20 -40.11
C GLY A 121 12.56 7.77 -40.54
N ARG A 122 12.85 6.46 -40.54
CA ARG A 122 14.14 5.89 -40.94
C ARG A 122 14.32 5.73 -42.46
N ARG A 123 13.27 5.99 -43.24
CA ARG A 123 13.25 5.87 -44.71
C ARG A 123 13.43 7.21 -45.44
N ARG A 124 13.80 8.28 -44.74
CA ARG A 124 14.17 9.57 -45.33
C ARG A 124 15.65 9.85 -45.13
#